data_AF-A0A5C8F2R0-F1
#
_entry.id   AF-A0A5C8F2R0-F1
#
_cell.length_a   1.000
_cell.length_b   1.000
_cell.length_c   1.000
_cell.angle_alpha   90.00
_cell.angle_beta   90.00
_cell.angle_gamma   90.00
#
_symmetry.space_group_name_H-M   'P 1'
#
loop_
_entity.id
_entity.type
_entity.pdbx_description
1 polymer ?
#
loop_
_entity_poly.entity_id
_entity_poly.type
_entity_poly.pdbx_seq_one_letter_code
_entity_poly.pdbx_strand_id
1 'polypeptide(L)'
;METKRKTFNKIYKGSLLVVFLFIAIISCNKNPYNDNSRLLGTWISTYNETYIYDGKTFTSAYDGKNSYVITVERIIYSSDTAGIIYGKYTENSTYGDAVVGKYYAVSFKDLTYNNISISGAYKSDGKTGTDTLVEAISEFTINNGYYSFYSSCKKVK
;
A
#
# COMPACT_ATOMS: atom_id res chain seq x y z
N MET A 1 20.19 -52.59 44.70
CA MET A 1 19.49 -51.30 44.81
C MET A 1 20.13 -50.35 43.81
N GLU A 2 19.34 -50.02 42.79
CA GLU A 2 19.40 -48.91 41.83
C GLU A 2 20.69 -48.37 41.20
N THR A 3 20.48 -47.98 39.95
CA THR A 3 21.43 -47.72 38.88
C THR A 3 21.38 -46.23 38.51
N LYS A 4 22.45 -45.76 37.85
CA LYS A 4 22.53 -44.65 36.90
C LYS A 4 22.92 -43.26 37.44
N ARG A 5 24.15 -42.89 37.05
CA ARG A 5 24.62 -41.51 36.83
C ARG A 5 23.61 -40.75 35.99
N LYS A 6 23.19 -39.57 36.48
CA LYS A 6 22.37 -38.62 35.74
C LYS A 6 23.17 -38.01 34.59
N THR A 7 22.51 -37.99 33.45
CA THR A 7 22.92 -37.64 32.10
C THR A 7 23.26 -36.15 31.96
N PHE A 8 24.34 -35.85 31.23
CA PHE A 8 24.49 -34.61 30.47
C PHE A 8 23.26 -34.46 29.57
N ASN A 9 22.57 -33.31 29.57
CA ASN A 9 21.81 -32.84 28.40
C ASN A 9 21.39 -31.37 28.47
N LYS A 10 21.75 -30.67 27.38
CA LYS A 10 21.11 -29.52 26.74
C LYS A 10 21.09 -28.18 27.47
N ILE A 11 22.08 -27.37 27.12
CA ILE A 11 21.92 -25.92 26.93
C ILE A 11 20.75 -25.71 25.95
N TYR A 12 19.64 -25.14 26.42
CA TYR A 12 18.57 -24.66 25.56
C TYR A 12 19.06 -23.42 24.82
N LYS A 13 19.69 -23.63 23.66
CA LYS A 13 19.77 -22.61 22.60
C LYS A 13 18.36 -22.43 22.03
N GLY A 14 17.51 -21.72 22.79
CA GLY A 14 16.25 -21.19 22.30
C GLY A 14 16.56 -20.13 21.25
N SER A 15 16.63 -20.59 20.01
CA SER A 15 16.95 -19.83 18.81
C SER A 15 16.05 -18.59 18.69
N LEU A 16 16.67 -17.43 18.88
CA LEU A 16 16.22 -16.14 18.38
C LEU A 16 16.20 -16.19 16.85
N LEU A 17 15.16 -16.74 16.20
CA LEU A 17 14.91 -16.54 14.77
C LEU A 17 13.60 -17.19 14.29
N VAL A 18 12.46 -16.50 14.38
CA VAL A 18 11.31 -16.77 13.49
C VAL A 18 10.51 -15.49 13.23
N VAL A 19 11.10 -14.50 12.56
CA VAL A 19 10.35 -13.44 11.85
C VAL A 19 11.06 -13.16 10.52
N PHE A 20 11.08 -14.14 9.63
CA PHE A 20 11.36 -13.93 8.21
C PHE A 20 10.58 -14.97 7.41
N LEU A 21 9.26 -14.81 7.39
CA LEU A 21 8.39 -15.61 6.54
C LEU A 21 8.18 -14.86 5.21
N PHE A 22 9.11 -15.13 4.28
CA PHE A 22 9.09 -14.88 2.83
C PHE A 22 9.11 -13.42 2.31
N ILE A 23 10.30 -12.82 2.22
CA ILE A 23 10.62 -11.82 1.18
C ILE A 23 11.69 -12.41 0.27
N ALA A 24 11.37 -13.49 -0.44
CA ALA A 24 12.17 -13.98 -1.57
C ALA A 24 11.40 -15.09 -2.30
N ILE A 25 10.44 -14.69 -3.15
CA ILE A 25 10.04 -15.55 -4.26
C ILE A 25 10.04 -14.68 -5.52
N ILE A 26 11.08 -14.91 -6.34
CA ILE A 26 11.18 -14.66 -7.78
C ILE A 26 11.41 -13.21 -8.24
N SER A 27 12.70 -12.91 -8.45
CA SER A 27 13.14 -12.19 -9.65
C SER A 27 12.79 -13.05 -10.89
N CYS A 28 12.17 -12.44 -11.90
CA CYS A 28 11.78 -13.03 -13.19
C CYS A 28 10.57 -13.99 -13.21
N ASN A 29 9.44 -13.56 -12.65
CA ASN A 29 8.17 -13.71 -13.33
C ASN A 29 7.71 -12.27 -13.54
N LYS A 30 7.51 -11.84 -14.80
CA LYS A 30 6.61 -10.70 -15.00
C LYS A 30 5.31 -11.14 -14.34
N ASN A 31 4.98 -10.55 -13.19
CA ASN A 31 3.67 -10.72 -12.61
C ASN A 31 2.68 -10.45 -13.78
N PRO A 32 1.80 -11.38 -14.18
CA PRO A 32 0.87 -11.11 -15.28
C PRO A 32 0.00 -9.88 -14.98
N TYR A 33 -0.03 -9.43 -13.72
CA TYR A 33 -0.72 -8.24 -13.22
C TYR A 33 0.14 -6.97 -13.14
N ASN A 34 1.41 -6.98 -13.57
CA ASN A 34 2.23 -5.76 -13.67
C ASN A 34 1.82 -4.85 -14.82
N ASP A 35 0.77 -5.20 -15.57
CA ASP A 35 0.16 -4.28 -16.52
C ASP A 35 -0.72 -3.27 -15.79
N ASN A 36 -0.09 -2.20 -15.32
CA ASN A 36 -0.79 -1.06 -14.72
C ASN A 36 -1.69 -0.32 -15.72
N SER A 37 -1.76 -0.73 -17.00
CA SER A 37 -2.64 -0.14 -18.00
C SER A 37 -4.10 -0.07 -17.56
N ARG A 38 -4.56 -1.04 -16.77
CA ARG A 38 -5.93 -1.07 -16.25
C ARG A 38 -6.20 0.07 -15.27
N LEU A 39 -5.19 0.46 -14.48
CA LEU A 39 -5.29 1.60 -13.56
C LEU A 39 -5.22 2.95 -14.29
N LEU A 40 -4.60 3.01 -15.48
CA LEU A 40 -4.44 4.25 -16.22
C LEU A 40 -5.78 4.94 -16.51
N GLY A 41 -5.79 6.25 -16.34
CA GLY A 41 -6.91 7.13 -16.66
C GLY A 41 -7.48 7.84 -15.44
N THR A 42 -8.67 8.39 -15.65
CA THR A 42 -9.40 9.19 -14.66
C THR A 42 -10.56 8.38 -14.10
N TRP A 43 -10.68 8.36 -12.79
CA TRP A 43 -11.68 7.63 -12.03
C TRP A 43 -12.49 8.63 -11.21
N ILE A 44 -13.80 8.67 -11.42
CA ILE A 44 -14.69 9.60 -10.70
C ILE A 44 -15.60 8.82 -9.78
N SER A 45 -15.63 9.22 -8.50
CA SER A 45 -16.54 8.66 -7.50
C SER A 45 -17.95 9.24 -7.63
N THR A 46 -18.93 8.61 -7.00
CA THR A 46 -20.30 9.16 -6.90
C THR A 46 -20.37 10.50 -6.15
N TYR A 47 -19.31 10.86 -5.42
CA TYR A 47 -19.21 12.10 -4.64
C TYR A 47 -18.35 13.16 -5.34
N ASN A 48 -18.10 13.02 -6.64
CA ASN A 48 -17.26 13.93 -7.44
C ASN A 48 -15.78 14.01 -6.99
N GLU A 49 -15.31 13.02 -6.24
CA GLU A 49 -13.86 12.83 -6.07
C GLU A 49 -13.30 12.31 -7.38
N THR A 50 -12.15 12.84 -7.77
CA THR A 50 -11.46 12.48 -9.01
C THR A 50 -10.09 11.90 -8.65
N TYR A 51 -9.84 10.68 -9.11
CA TYR A 51 -8.55 10.00 -8.97
C TYR A 51 -7.94 9.78 -10.35
N ILE A 52 -6.72 10.24 -10.57
CA ILE A 52 -6.04 10.15 -11.87
C ILE A 52 -4.74 9.37 -11.67
N TYR A 53 -4.53 8.35 -12.48
CA TYR A 53 -3.24 7.68 -12.59
C TYR A 53 -2.74 7.73 -14.03
N ASP A 54 -1.59 8.36 -14.24
CA ASP A 54 -0.99 8.57 -15.57
C ASP A 54 0.15 7.57 -15.89
N GLY A 55 0.41 6.62 -14.99
CA GLY A 55 1.53 5.67 -15.07
C GLY A 55 2.72 6.03 -14.18
N LYS A 56 2.80 7.29 -13.71
CA LYS A 56 3.87 7.80 -12.85
C LYS A 56 3.34 8.54 -11.63
N THR A 57 2.24 9.25 -11.78
CA THR A 57 1.65 10.13 -10.78
C THR A 57 0.27 9.64 -10.43
N PHE A 58 -0.07 9.65 -9.15
CA PHE A 58 -1.44 9.46 -8.68
C PHE A 58 -1.93 10.77 -8.05
N THR A 59 -2.99 11.33 -8.63
CA THR A 59 -3.63 12.57 -8.18
C THR A 59 -4.98 12.23 -7.58
N SER A 60 -5.25 12.73 -6.38
CA SER A 60 -6.59 12.80 -5.79
C SER A 60 -7.05 14.25 -5.80
N ALA A 61 -8.26 14.50 -6.28
CA ALA A 61 -8.85 15.82 -6.38
C ALA A 61 -10.32 15.79 -5.98
N TYR A 62 -10.82 16.94 -5.51
CA TYR A 62 -12.23 17.18 -5.23
C TYR A 62 -12.59 18.56 -5.75
N ASP A 63 -13.69 18.66 -6.50
CA ASP A 63 -14.19 19.92 -7.07
C ASP A 63 -13.12 20.71 -7.86
N GLY A 64 -12.36 20.01 -8.71
CA GLY A 64 -11.32 20.60 -9.56
C GLY A 64 -10.04 21.02 -8.84
N LYS A 65 -9.91 20.75 -7.54
CA LYS A 65 -8.71 21.06 -6.75
C LYS A 65 -8.03 19.79 -6.26
N ASN A 66 -6.70 19.73 -6.38
CA ASN A 66 -5.92 18.62 -5.86
C ASN A 66 -6.05 18.57 -4.33
N SER A 67 -6.42 17.41 -3.81
CA SER A 67 -6.36 17.09 -2.39
C SER A 67 -4.96 16.58 -2.03
N TYR A 68 -4.41 15.71 -2.88
CA TYR A 68 -3.02 15.29 -2.80
C TYR A 68 -2.52 14.72 -4.12
N VAL A 69 -1.21 14.77 -4.32
CA VAL A 69 -0.51 14.19 -5.47
C VAL A 69 0.68 13.40 -4.97
N ILE A 70 0.84 12.17 -5.45
CA ILE A 70 2.02 11.34 -5.20
C ILE A 70 2.73 10.95 -6.49
N THR A 71 4.06 11.01 -6.49
CA THR A 71 4.86 10.28 -7.48
C THR A 71 4.94 8.82 -7.07
N VAL A 72 4.38 7.93 -7.89
CA VAL A 72 4.31 6.49 -7.64
C VAL A 72 5.68 5.86 -7.82
N GLU A 73 6.13 5.15 -6.78
CA GLU A 73 7.40 4.41 -6.81
C GLU A 73 7.20 2.89 -6.84
N ARG A 74 6.08 2.41 -6.27
CA ARG A 74 5.79 0.97 -6.22
C ARG A 74 4.30 0.72 -6.18
N ILE A 75 3.86 -0.31 -6.89
CA ILE A 75 2.52 -0.88 -6.74
C ILE A 75 2.69 -2.33 -6.31
N ILE A 76 2.00 -2.71 -5.23
CA ILE A 76 1.98 -4.08 -4.72
C ILE A 76 0.56 -4.62 -4.89
N TYR A 77 0.40 -5.54 -5.83
CA TYR A 77 -0.88 -6.24 -6.04
C TYR A 77 -1.06 -7.33 -5.00
N SER A 78 -2.25 -7.39 -4.40
CA SER A 78 -2.69 -8.52 -3.56
C SER A 78 -3.53 -9.53 -4.34
N SER A 79 -4.07 -9.12 -5.50
CA SER A 79 -4.76 -9.97 -6.48
C SER A 79 -4.84 -9.25 -7.84
N ASP A 80 -5.47 -9.88 -8.82
CA ASP A 80 -5.73 -9.37 -10.18
C ASP A 80 -6.55 -8.07 -10.20
N THR A 81 -7.25 -7.78 -9.10
CA THR A 81 -8.21 -6.68 -9.01
C THR A 81 -7.96 -5.77 -7.79
N ALA A 82 -6.92 -6.03 -7.00
CA ALA A 82 -6.65 -5.27 -5.77
C ALA A 82 -5.15 -5.11 -5.49
N GLY A 83 -4.81 -4.01 -4.81
CA GLY A 83 -3.44 -3.70 -4.45
C GLY A 83 -3.31 -2.39 -3.70
N ILE A 84 -2.07 -1.97 -3.49
CA ILE A 84 -1.71 -0.70 -2.86
C ILE A 84 -0.62 -0.02 -3.69
N ILE A 85 -0.87 1.25 -4.03
CA ILE A 85 0.05 2.17 -4.69
C ILE A 85 0.81 2.91 -3.59
N TYR A 86 2.14 2.90 -3.65
CA TYR A 86 3.03 3.61 -2.75
C TYR A 86 3.82 4.65 -3.52
N GLY A 87 3.96 5.84 -2.96
CA GLY A 87 4.66 6.94 -3.60
C GLY A 87 4.98 8.06 -2.64
N LYS A 88 5.76 9.04 -3.10
CA LYS A 88 6.08 10.25 -2.33
C LYS A 88 5.09 11.37 -2.64
N TYR A 89 4.63 12.07 -1.61
CA TYR A 89 3.88 13.31 -1.81
C TYR A 89 4.72 14.34 -2.56
N THR A 90 4.10 14.91 -3.58
CA THR A 90 4.55 16.15 -4.23
C THR A 90 3.65 17.32 -3.86
N GLU A 91 2.42 17.04 -3.44
CA GLU A 91 1.42 18.03 -3.03
C GLU A 91 0.44 17.40 -2.02
N ASN A 92 -0.01 18.18 -1.03
CA ASN A 92 -1.10 17.81 -0.13
C ASN A 92 -1.80 19.07 0.40
N SER A 93 -3.11 19.22 0.17
CA SER A 93 -3.86 20.42 0.56
C SER A 93 -4.17 20.49 2.06
N THR A 94 -4.24 19.36 2.75
CA THR A 94 -4.66 19.28 4.15
C THR A 94 -3.48 19.46 5.10
N TYR A 95 -2.36 18.82 4.79
CA TYR A 95 -1.15 18.84 5.63
C TYR A 95 -0.04 19.74 5.08
N GLY A 96 -0.20 20.26 3.85
CA GLY A 96 0.75 21.17 3.22
C GLY A 96 2.16 20.59 3.12
N ASP A 97 3.16 21.47 3.25
CA ASP A 97 4.58 21.14 3.12
C ASP A 97 5.09 20.14 4.17
N ALA A 98 4.37 19.95 5.28
CA ALA A 98 4.80 19.06 6.36
C ALA A 98 4.91 17.58 5.93
N VAL A 99 4.17 17.18 4.88
CA VAL A 99 4.19 15.81 4.35
C VAL A 99 4.81 15.71 2.97
N VAL A 100 5.15 16.82 2.31
CA VAL A 100 5.82 16.80 1.00
C VAL A 100 7.16 16.08 1.13
N GLY A 101 7.45 15.15 0.21
CA GLY A 101 8.61 14.28 0.24
C GLY A 101 8.49 13.04 1.14
N LYS A 102 7.46 12.95 2.00
CA LYS A 102 7.13 11.73 2.74
C LYS A 102 6.43 10.71 1.85
N TYR A 103 6.58 9.44 2.18
CA TYR A 103 5.89 8.35 1.51
C TYR A 103 4.48 8.16 2.05
N TYR A 104 3.57 7.82 1.14
CA TYR A 104 2.16 7.59 1.41
C TYR A 104 1.66 6.42 0.56
N ALA A 105 0.40 6.02 0.78
CA ALA A 105 -0.20 4.90 0.12
C ALA A 105 -1.68 5.10 -0.22
N VAL A 106 -2.08 4.48 -1.34
CA VAL A 106 -3.47 4.44 -1.81
C VAL A 106 -3.82 2.99 -2.12
N SER A 107 -4.82 2.44 -1.45
CA SER A 107 -5.35 1.11 -1.75
C SER A 107 -6.41 1.18 -2.84
N PHE A 108 -6.42 0.15 -3.69
CA PHE A 108 -7.51 -0.10 -4.61
C PHE A 108 -7.99 -1.55 -4.53
N LYS A 109 -9.26 -1.76 -4.86
CA LYS A 109 -9.88 -3.09 -5.03
C LYS A 109 -10.98 -3.04 -6.08
N ASP A 110 -11.53 -4.21 -6.42
CA ASP A 110 -12.60 -4.38 -7.40
C ASP A 110 -12.28 -3.75 -8.77
N LEU A 111 -11.00 -3.67 -9.13
CA LEU A 111 -10.55 -3.12 -10.40
C LEU A 111 -11.12 -3.97 -11.55
N THR A 112 -11.83 -3.32 -12.46
CA THR A 112 -12.30 -3.84 -13.74
C THR A 112 -11.86 -2.87 -14.85
N TYR A 113 -12.35 -3.04 -16.07
CA TYR A 113 -12.08 -2.07 -17.13
C TYR A 113 -12.70 -0.68 -16.84
N ASN A 114 -13.87 -0.65 -16.19
CA ASN A 114 -14.67 0.56 -16.00
C ASN A 114 -14.96 0.92 -14.54
N ASN A 115 -14.64 0.06 -13.57
CA ASN A 115 -14.92 0.30 -12.15
C ASN A 115 -13.68 0.03 -11.29
N ILE A 116 -13.57 0.75 -10.18
CA ILE A 116 -12.56 0.55 -9.14
C ILE A 116 -13.10 1.10 -7.81
N SER A 117 -12.66 0.54 -6.70
CA SER A 117 -12.85 1.11 -5.36
C SER A 117 -11.50 1.62 -4.87
N ILE A 118 -11.40 2.89 -4.48
CA ILE A 118 -10.13 3.55 -4.08
C ILE A 118 -10.21 4.09 -2.65
N SER A 119 -9.13 3.97 -1.87
CA SER A 119 -8.99 4.55 -0.53
C SER A 119 -7.57 5.08 -0.34
N GLY A 120 -7.42 6.35 0.01
CA GLY A 120 -6.17 6.83 0.62
C GLY A 120 -5.96 6.16 1.99
N ALA A 121 -4.71 5.97 2.40
CA ALA A 121 -4.39 5.48 3.74
C ALA A 121 -4.81 6.50 4.82
N TYR A 122 -5.72 6.09 5.70
CA TYR A 122 -6.15 6.88 6.85
C TYR A 122 -6.52 5.97 8.03
N LYS A 123 -6.03 6.34 9.20
CA LYS A 123 -6.38 5.73 10.49
C LYS A 123 -6.35 6.82 11.55
N SER A 124 -7.31 6.81 12.49
CA SER A 124 -7.25 7.70 13.65
C SER A 124 -5.92 7.51 14.38
N ASP A 125 -5.24 8.62 14.68
CA ASP A 125 -3.92 8.62 15.34
C ASP A 125 -2.83 7.85 14.58
N GLY A 126 -3.08 7.54 13.30
CA GLY A 126 -2.13 6.94 12.39
C GLY A 126 -1.17 7.96 11.78
N LYS A 127 -0.17 7.46 11.06
CA LYS A 127 0.76 8.32 10.33
C LYS A 127 0.09 8.90 9.09
N THR A 128 0.46 10.14 8.75
CA THR A 128 0.04 10.81 7.51
C THR A 128 1.07 10.68 6.40
N GLY A 129 2.29 10.25 6.72
CA GLY A 129 3.37 9.90 5.81
C GLY A 129 4.55 9.25 6.57
N THR A 130 5.47 8.61 5.87
CA THR A 130 6.70 8.00 6.43
C THR A 130 7.96 8.50 5.73
N ASP A 131 9.14 8.29 6.33
CA ASP A 131 10.40 8.81 5.77
C ASP A 131 10.94 7.93 4.64
N THR A 132 10.63 6.64 4.67
CA THR A 132 11.12 5.68 3.67
C THR A 132 9.99 4.88 3.04
N LEU A 133 10.26 4.37 1.82
CA LEU A 133 9.34 3.47 1.11
C LEU A 133 9.10 2.18 1.90
N VAL A 134 10.15 1.65 2.55
CA VAL A 134 10.06 0.42 3.34
C VAL A 134 9.14 0.61 4.54
N GLU A 135 9.26 1.73 5.24
CA GLU A 135 8.34 2.09 6.33
C GLU A 135 6.91 2.20 5.83
N ALA A 136 6.67 2.90 4.70
CA ALA A 136 5.33 3.05 4.12
C ALA A 136 4.68 1.69 3.82
N ILE A 137 5.43 0.77 3.22
CA ILE A 137 4.96 -0.58 2.90
C ILE A 137 4.62 -1.38 4.17
N SER A 138 5.38 -1.19 5.25
CA SER A 138 5.11 -1.85 6.53
C SER A 138 3.96 -1.22 7.32
N GLU A 139 3.77 0.10 7.20
CA GLU A 139 2.82 0.90 7.96
C GLU A 139 1.43 0.90 7.32
N PHE A 140 1.34 1.32 6.05
CA PHE A 140 0.07 1.60 5.38
C PHE A 140 -0.54 0.34 4.77
N THR A 141 -0.96 -0.58 5.63
CA THR A 141 -1.54 -1.86 5.24
C THR A 141 -3.00 -1.99 5.66
N ILE A 142 -3.73 -2.90 4.99
CA ILE A 142 -5.11 -3.26 5.38
C ILE A 142 -5.13 -3.80 6.81
N ASN A 143 -4.19 -4.68 7.15
CA ASN A 143 -4.09 -5.29 8.49
C ASN A 143 -3.82 -4.26 9.59
N ASN A 144 -3.09 -3.19 9.28
CA ASN A 144 -2.82 -2.10 10.22
C ASN A 144 -4.00 -1.10 10.33
N GLY A 145 -5.11 -1.32 9.62
CA GLY A 145 -6.36 -0.58 9.75
C GLY A 145 -6.44 0.72 8.96
N TYR A 146 -5.60 0.94 7.94
CA TYR A 146 -5.53 2.20 7.20
C TYR A 146 -6.58 2.41 6.10
N TYR A 147 -7.44 1.42 5.80
CA TYR A 147 -8.34 1.50 4.65
C TYR A 147 -9.77 1.12 5.04
N SER A 148 -10.42 2.02 5.78
CA SER A 148 -11.77 1.78 6.31
C SER A 148 -12.89 2.21 5.35
N PHE A 149 -12.63 3.17 4.46
CA PHE A 149 -13.62 3.73 3.55
C PHE A 149 -13.08 3.77 2.12
N TYR A 150 -13.80 3.14 1.19
CA TYR A 150 -13.46 3.13 -0.22
C TYR A 150 -14.50 3.90 -1.03
N SER A 151 -14.03 4.76 -1.91
CA SER A 151 -14.86 5.44 -2.90
C SER A 151 -15.03 4.54 -4.12
N SER A 152 -16.28 4.15 -4.41
CA SER A 152 -16.61 3.45 -5.64
C SER A 152 -16.57 4.42 -6.81
N CYS A 153 -15.71 4.13 -7.78
CA CYS A 153 -15.40 5.01 -8.90
C CYS A 153 -15.67 4.34 -10.25
N LYS A 154 -15.97 5.17 -11.26
CA LYS A 154 -16.08 4.77 -12.66
C LYS A 154 -14.99 5.44 -13.50
N LYS A 155 -14.49 4.72 -14.49
CA LYS A 155 -13.52 5.27 -15.44
C LYS A 155 -14.21 6.27 -16.36
N VAL A 156 -13.61 7.44 -16.53
CA VAL A 156 -13.98 8.42 -17.55
C VAL A 156 -13.00 8.31 -18.71
N LYS A 157 -13.53 8.17 -19.92
CA LYS A 157 -12.75 8.01 -21.16
C LYS A 157 -11.88 9.23 -21.45
#